data_AF-A0A940R0K9-F1
#
_entry.id   AF-A0A940R0K9-F1
#
_cell.length_a   1.000
_cell.length_b   1.000
_cell.length_c   1.000
_cell.angle_alpha   90.00
_cell.angle_beta   90.00
_cell.angle_gamma   90.00
#
_symmetry.space_group_name_H-M   'P 1'
#
loop_
_entity.id
_entity.type
_entity.pdbx_description
1 polymer ?
#
loop_
_entity_poly.entity_id
_entity_poly.type
_entity_poly.pdbx_seq_one_letter_code
_entity_poly.pdbx_strand_id
1 'polypeptide(L)'
;MSKLHFTTKHANEATVKRDWYVVDGTNQTVGRMCARIAAILRGKNKAYYTPHVDTGDYIIVINAEKVILTGDKINQKIYDHFTGYPGGLKEETASNLQKRRPEVMIERAVK
;
A
#
# COMPACT_ATOMS: atom_id res chain seq x y z
N MET A 1 -3.35 43.01 -10.46
CA MET A 1 -4.56 42.29 -10.01
C MET A 1 -4.70 41.03 -10.85
N SER A 2 -4.88 39.86 -10.22
CA SER A 2 -5.01 38.58 -10.92
C SER A 2 -6.22 38.60 -11.87
N LYS A 3 -5.97 38.55 -13.18
CA LYS A 3 -6.99 38.43 -14.26
C LYS A 3 -7.25 36.96 -14.59
N LEU A 4 -7.58 36.13 -13.59
CA LEU A 4 -8.01 34.76 -13.83
C LEU A 4 -9.52 34.66 -13.62
N HIS A 5 -10.24 34.41 -14.71
CA HIS A 5 -11.71 34.32 -14.71
C HIS A 5 -12.22 32.95 -14.19
N PHE A 6 -11.42 31.89 -14.34
CA PHE A 6 -11.73 30.54 -13.84
C PHE A 6 -10.48 29.87 -13.29
N THR A 7 -10.58 29.30 -12.10
CA THR A 7 -9.51 28.56 -11.43
C THR A 7 -9.99 27.17 -11.02
N THR A 8 -9.09 26.19 -11.10
CA THR A 8 -9.36 24.84 -10.62
C THR A 8 -9.43 24.86 -9.09
N LYS A 9 -10.48 24.29 -8.52
CA LYS A 9 -10.59 24.14 -7.06
C LYS A 9 -9.64 23.05 -6.59
N HIS A 10 -8.84 23.37 -5.57
CA HIS A 10 -8.00 22.41 -4.88
C HIS A 10 -8.64 22.01 -3.56
N ALA A 11 -8.46 20.74 -3.18
CA ALA A 11 -8.83 20.29 -1.85
C ALA A 11 -7.90 20.92 -0.80
N ASN A 12 -8.39 21.06 0.41
CA ASN A 12 -7.62 21.48 1.58
C ASN A 12 -7.96 20.57 2.77
N GLU A 13 -7.15 20.58 3.83
CA GLU A 13 -7.32 19.65 4.94
C GLU A 13 -8.71 19.72 5.61
N ALA A 14 -9.33 20.90 5.64
CA ALA A 14 -10.68 21.08 6.18
C ALA A 14 -11.80 20.50 5.29
N THR A 15 -11.56 20.35 3.98
CA THR A 15 -12.54 19.80 3.02
C THR A 15 -12.34 18.33 2.74
N VAL A 16 -11.19 17.75 3.11
CA VAL A 16 -10.93 16.32 2.93
C VAL A 16 -11.77 15.52 3.92
N LYS A 17 -12.73 14.76 3.38
CA LYS A 17 -13.37 13.66 4.09
C LYS A 17 -12.57 12.38 3.89
N ARG A 18 -12.29 11.67 4.98
CA ARG A 18 -11.63 10.36 4.99
C ARG A 18 -12.62 9.30 5.46
N ASP A 19 -12.73 8.22 4.69
CA ASP A 19 -13.53 7.06 5.03
C ASP A 19 -12.62 5.89 5.47
N TRP A 20 -13.22 4.87 6.08
CA TRP A 20 -12.53 3.65 6.50
C TRP A 20 -12.95 2.48 5.60
N TYR A 21 -11.97 1.76 5.08
CA TYR A 21 -12.16 0.55 4.30
C TYR A 21 -11.57 -0.66 5.03
N VAL A 22 -12.28 -1.79 4.96
CA VAL A 22 -11.77 -3.08 5.41
C VAL A 22 -11.60 -3.96 4.18
N VAL A 23 -10.38 -4.50 4.01
CA VAL A 23 -10.02 -5.37 2.88
C VAL A 23 -9.67 -6.75 3.40
N ASP A 24 -10.39 -7.76 2.94
CA ASP A 24 -10.08 -9.16 3.23
C ASP A 24 -9.02 -9.71 2.25
N GLY A 25 -7.87 -10.11 2.78
CA GLY A 25 -6.77 -10.70 2.04
C GLY A 25 -6.96 -12.16 1.63
N THR A 26 -8.02 -12.83 2.10
CA THR A 26 -8.25 -14.26 1.84
C THR A 26 -8.34 -14.55 0.34
N ASN A 27 -7.49 -15.46 -0.15
CA ASN A 27 -7.39 -15.85 -1.57
C ASN A 27 -7.09 -14.68 -2.54
N GLN A 28 -6.66 -13.52 -2.04
CA GLN A 28 -6.31 -12.39 -2.87
C GLN A 28 -4.86 -12.50 -3.36
N THR A 29 -4.65 -12.16 -4.63
CA THR A 29 -3.29 -12.04 -5.17
C THR A 29 -2.65 -10.75 -4.67
N VAL A 30 -1.54 -10.85 -3.93
CA VAL A 30 -0.87 -9.73 -3.24
C VAL A 30 -0.72 -8.50 -4.15
N GLY A 31 -0.06 -8.65 -5.32
CA GLY A 31 0.23 -7.50 -6.18
C GLY A 31 -1.01 -6.76 -6.69
N ARG A 32 -2.06 -7.49 -7.09
CA ARG A 32 -3.31 -6.89 -7.60
C ARG A 32 -4.07 -6.17 -6.49
N MET A 33 -4.10 -6.76 -5.29
CA MET A 33 -4.74 -6.17 -4.12
C MET A 33 -3.99 -4.90 -3.69
N CYS A 34 -2.67 -4.98 -3.53
CA CYS A 34 -1.83 -3.86 -3.10
C CYS A 34 -1.89 -2.67 -4.07
N ALA A 35 -1.95 -2.91 -5.38
CA ALA A 35 -2.10 -1.83 -6.36
C ALA A 35 -3.40 -1.03 -6.19
N ARG A 36 -4.51 -1.72 -5.89
CA ARG A 36 -5.81 -1.08 -5.60
C ARG A 36 -5.78 -0.34 -4.27
N ILE A 37 -5.20 -0.95 -3.24
CA ILE A 37 -5.00 -0.34 -1.92
C ILE A 37 -4.21 0.97 -2.06
N ALA A 38 -3.08 0.95 -2.77
CA ALA A 38 -2.24 2.14 -2.96
C ALA A 38 -2.97 3.29 -3.69
N ALA A 39 -3.87 2.98 -4.65
CA ALA A 39 -4.67 3.98 -5.33
C ALA A 39 -5.67 4.68 -4.38
N ILE A 40 -6.29 3.91 -3.47
CA ILE A 40 -7.24 4.41 -2.47
C ILE A 40 -6.51 5.17 -1.35
N LEU A 41 -5.37 4.66 -0.86
CA LEU A 41 -4.52 5.37 0.11
C LEU A 41 -4.06 6.73 -0.42
N ARG A 42 -3.87 6.86 -1.74
CA ARG A 42 -3.52 8.14 -2.37
C ARG A 42 -4.74 9.05 -2.59
N GLY A 43 -5.96 8.53 -2.53
CA GLY A 43 -7.20 9.27 -2.81
C GLY A 43 -7.50 9.44 -4.30
N LYS A 44 -6.84 8.67 -5.19
CA LYS A 44 -7.04 8.77 -6.66
C LYS A 44 -8.43 8.32 -7.12
N ASN A 45 -9.19 7.67 -6.25
CA ASN A 45 -10.60 7.34 -6.44
C ASN A 45 -11.53 8.55 -6.28
N LYS A 46 -11.07 9.66 -5.69
CA LYS A 46 -11.90 10.84 -5.40
C LYS A 46 -11.75 11.90 -6.49
N ALA A 47 -12.88 12.51 -6.88
CA ALA A 47 -12.92 13.54 -7.93
C ALA A 47 -12.14 14.83 -7.56
N TYR A 48 -11.93 15.08 -6.27
CA TYR A 48 -11.19 16.24 -5.75
C TYR A 48 -9.72 15.95 -5.42
N TYR A 49 -9.16 14.85 -5.96
CA TYR A 49 -7.76 14.50 -5.78
C TYR A 49 -6.83 15.68 -6.09
N THR A 50 -6.02 16.05 -5.11
CA THR A 50 -5.07 17.15 -5.21
C THR A 50 -3.68 16.61 -4.82
N PRO A 51 -2.68 16.61 -5.72
CA PRO A 51 -1.43 15.86 -5.52
C PRO A 51 -0.60 16.21 -4.28
N HIS A 52 -0.68 17.46 -3.81
CA HIS A 52 0.07 17.95 -2.65
C HIS A 52 -0.71 17.81 -1.33
N VAL A 53 -1.96 17.34 -1.38
CA VAL A 53 -2.82 17.16 -0.21
C VAL A 53 -3.12 15.67 -0.06
N ASP A 54 -2.99 15.16 1.16
CA ASP A 54 -3.46 13.82 1.48
C ASP A 54 -5.00 13.78 1.44
N THR A 55 -5.53 13.22 0.36
CA THR A 55 -6.97 13.03 0.13
C THR A 55 -7.38 11.56 0.32
N GLY A 56 -6.46 10.72 0.78
CA GLY A 56 -6.63 9.28 0.92
C GLY A 56 -7.67 8.85 1.94
N ASP A 57 -7.96 7.56 1.92
CA ASP A 57 -8.81 6.89 2.90
C ASP A 57 -8.00 5.92 3.75
N TYR A 58 -8.51 5.58 4.95
CA TYR A 58 -7.87 4.60 5.81
C TYR A 58 -8.24 3.19 5.38
N ILE A 59 -7.26 2.28 5.40
CA ILE A 59 -7.44 0.90 4.96
C ILE A 59 -6.93 -0.04 6.05
N ILE A 60 -7.80 -0.94 6.47
CA ILE A 60 -7.50 -2.04 7.38
C ILE A 60 -7.50 -3.31 6.55
N VAL A 61 -6.36 -4.00 6.50
CA VAL A 61 -6.25 -5.31 5.84
C VAL A 61 -6.38 -6.39 6.89
N ILE A 62 -7.31 -7.33 6.67
CA ILE A 62 -7.52 -8.51 7.51
C ILE A 62 -7.11 -9.78 6.75
N ASN A 63 -6.84 -10.87 7.48
CA ASN A 63 -6.39 -12.15 6.91
C ASN A 63 -5.15 -12.03 6.01
N ALA A 64 -4.18 -11.19 6.38
CA ALA A 64 -2.95 -10.99 5.61
C ALA A 64 -2.13 -12.30 5.45
N GLU A 65 -2.31 -13.27 6.35
CA GLU A 65 -1.70 -14.59 6.29
C GLU A 65 -2.25 -15.47 5.18
N LYS A 66 -3.46 -15.19 4.66
CA LYS A 66 -4.17 -16.01 3.65
C LYS A 66 -4.03 -15.49 2.22
N VAL A 67 -3.10 -14.56 2.01
CA VAL A 67 -2.84 -13.98 0.69
C VAL A 67 -2.04 -14.95 -0.18
N ILE A 68 -2.26 -14.85 -1.49
CA ILE A 68 -1.67 -15.76 -2.47
C ILE A 68 -0.59 -15.04 -3.29
N LEU A 69 0.57 -15.68 -3.38
CA LEU A 69 1.58 -15.39 -4.39
C LEU A 69 1.43 -16.38 -5.56
N THR A 70 1.40 -15.86 -6.79
CA THR A 70 1.23 -16.71 -7.97
C THR A 70 2.52 -17.43 -8.37
N GLY A 71 2.40 -18.66 -8.89
CA GLY A 71 3.54 -19.49 -9.26
C GLY A 71 4.37 -19.92 -8.06
N ASP A 72 5.67 -20.17 -8.26
CA ASP A 72 6.60 -20.60 -7.21
C ASP A 72 7.23 -19.42 -6.42
N LYS A 73 6.64 -18.23 -6.52
CA LYS A 73 7.15 -17.01 -5.87
C LYS A 73 7.21 -17.14 -4.36
N ILE A 74 6.37 -17.97 -3.75
CA ILE A 74 6.38 -18.18 -2.30
C ILE A 74 7.72 -18.77 -1.83
N ASN A 75 8.37 -19.60 -2.66
CA ASN A 75 9.64 -20.22 -2.34
C ASN A 75 10.83 -19.43 -2.90
N GLN A 76 10.65 -18.78 -4.05
CA GLN A 76 11.73 -18.10 -4.77
C GLN A 76 11.93 -16.63 -4.37
N LYS A 77 10.89 -15.94 -3.89
CA LYS A 77 11.00 -14.52 -3.56
C LYS A 77 11.77 -14.37 -2.25
N ILE A 78 12.89 -13.68 -2.32
CA ILE A 78 13.73 -13.32 -1.18
C ILE A 78 13.40 -11.88 -0.77
N TYR A 79 13.25 -11.68 0.53
CA TYR A 79 13.18 -10.39 1.20
C TYR A 79 14.53 -10.13 1.86
N ASP A 80 15.23 -9.14 1.36
CA ASP A 80 16.49 -8.68 1.88
C ASP A 80 16.32 -7.52 2.86
N HIS A 81 17.31 -7.36 3.74
CA HIS A 81 17.45 -6.24 4.65
C HIS A 81 18.94 -6.08 5.01
N PHE A 82 19.51 -4.93 4.70
CA PHE A 82 20.89 -4.62 5.05
C PHE A 82 20.96 -3.80 6.34
N THR A 83 21.81 -4.20 7.29
CA THR A 83 21.93 -3.52 8.59
C THR A 83 22.85 -2.29 8.57
N GLY A 84 23.64 -2.08 7.53
CA GLY A 84 24.62 -0.98 7.44
C GLY A 84 26.06 -1.38 7.76
N TYR A 85 26.30 -2.59 8.29
CA TYR A 85 27.64 -3.09 8.66
C TYR A 85 28.22 -4.02 7.58
N PRO A 86 29.56 -4.16 7.47
CA PRO A 86 30.18 -5.17 6.61
C PRO A 86 29.64 -6.57 6.92
N GLY A 87 29.15 -7.30 5.90
CA GLY A 87 28.49 -8.59 6.08
C GLY A 87 27.07 -8.54 6.67
N GLY A 88 26.46 -7.36 6.76
CA GLY A 88 25.15 -7.13 7.39
C GLY A 88 23.92 -7.47 6.55
N LEU A 89 24.06 -8.24 5.46
CA LEU A 89 22.95 -8.64 4.61
C LEU A 89 22.15 -9.77 5.30
N LYS A 90 20.85 -9.56 5.48
CA LYS A 90 19.91 -10.57 5.97
C LYS A 90 18.89 -10.86 4.89
N GLU A 91 18.67 -12.14 4.63
CA GLU A 91 17.75 -12.62 3.60
C GLU A 91 16.74 -13.60 4.22
N GLU A 92 15.49 -13.51 3.79
CA GLU A 92 14.42 -14.40 4.21
C GLU A 92 13.50 -14.71 3.03
N THR A 93 13.11 -15.97 2.86
CA THR A 93 12.15 -16.34 1.80
C THR A 93 10.73 -15.87 2.14
N ALA A 94 9.91 -15.63 1.12
CA ALA A 94 8.52 -15.21 1.30
C ALA A 94 7.70 -16.22 2.13
N SER A 95 7.96 -17.53 1.99
CA SER A 95 7.35 -18.59 2.80
C SER A 95 7.63 -18.42 4.29
N ASN A 96 8.88 -18.15 4.66
CA ASN A 96 9.27 -17.92 6.06
C ASN A 96 8.69 -16.60 6.59
N LEU A 97 8.76 -15.54 5.78
CA LEU A 97 8.18 -14.25 6.15
C LEU A 97 6.66 -14.34 6.36
N GLN A 98 5.93 -15.09 5.52
CA GLN A 98 4.48 -15.26 5.65
C GLN A 98 4.09 -15.93 6.97
N LYS A 99 4.87 -16.91 7.43
CA LYS A 99 4.64 -17.61 8.70
C LYS A 99 4.98 -16.74 9.90
N ARG A 100 6.08 -15.97 9.81
CA ARG A 100 6.62 -15.19 10.93
C ARG A 100 5.90 -13.86 11.11
N ARG A 101 5.69 -13.13 10.01
CA ARG A 101 5.18 -11.75 9.96
C ARG A 101 4.42 -11.50 8.64
N PRO A 102 3.21 -12.06 8.49
CA PRO A 102 2.42 -11.93 7.26
C PRO A 102 2.08 -10.47 6.92
N GLU A 103 1.94 -9.59 7.92
CA GLU A 103 1.63 -8.17 7.75
C GLU A 103 2.70 -7.42 6.94
N VAL A 104 3.98 -7.79 7.11
CA VAL A 104 5.12 -7.15 6.44
C VAL A 104 5.08 -7.39 4.93
N MET A 105 4.49 -8.50 4.49
CA MET A 105 4.38 -8.81 3.07
C MET A 105 3.50 -7.79 2.34
N ILE A 106 2.40 -7.39 2.97
CA ILE A 106 1.48 -6.37 2.45
C ILE A 106 2.06 -4.99 2.63
N GLU A 107 2.65 -4.70 3.79
CA GLU A 107 3.30 -3.42 4.06
C GLU A 107 4.38 -3.10 3.00
N ARG A 108 5.32 -4.03 2.77
CA ARG A 108 6.38 -3.86 1.77
C ARG A 108 5.88 -3.83 0.33
N ALA A 109 4.70 -4.37 0.05
CA ALA A 109 4.11 -4.36 -1.28
C ALA A 109 3.34 -3.06 -1.57
N VAL A 110 2.91 -2.34 -0.52
CA VAL A 110 2.17 -1.07 -0.63
C VAL A 110 3.09 0.15 -0.50
N LYS A 111 4.11 0.05 0.37
CA LYS A 111 5.11 1.09 0.61
C LYS A 111 5.92 1.41 -0.64
#